data_AF-A0A1R2CL50-F1
#
_entry.id   AF-A0A1R2CL50-F1
#
_cell.length_a   1.000
_cell.length_b   1.000
_cell.length_c   1.000
_cell.angle_alpha   90.00
_cell.angle_beta   90.00
_cell.angle_gamma   90.00
#
_symmetry.space_group_name_H-M   'P 1'
#
loop_
_entity.id
_entity.type
_entity.pdbx_description
1 polymer ?
#
loop_
_entity_poly.entity_id
_entity_poly.type
_entity_poly.pdbx_seq_one_letter_code
_entity_poly.pdbx_strand_id
1 'polypeptide(L)'
;MDRIITITGFAVFYSLVSIANIVVNTPPPDLSSKKKWDYLGQHVSLIHAFLATFIAFSVYLLEGGVHYNTPTNFYHIIVLGHSLGYFIYDMFYAEFFKLHDWAMRTHHICVLIGGILLYLASIGGSQSTICILITEGPNSFMMLRKILRAKKLQNTKTYEIIEITFAGSFVFLRSIMCTWLNYNIWVSTFPLITKLAISITYGVGLFWVNVIMGIAIERLPPYSPIKETVKRGLEFISKNQLGFAVGIFIWSVIIPYYMTQFLHFGFMNLVIGGFIVF
;
A
#
# COMPACT_ATOMS: atom_id res chain seq x y z
N MET A 1 -10.09 -2.34 -24.80
CA MET A 1 -10.68 -1.19 -24.07
C MET A 1 -9.59 -0.17 -23.87
N ASP A 2 -9.90 1.12 -24.03
CA ASP A 2 -8.90 2.18 -23.89
C ASP A 2 -8.51 2.32 -22.42
N ARG A 3 -7.25 1.98 -22.12
CA ARG A 3 -6.62 2.09 -20.80
C ARG A 3 -6.71 3.52 -20.27
N ILE A 4 -6.68 4.53 -21.14
CA ILE A 4 -6.79 5.93 -20.76
C ILE A 4 -8.18 6.23 -20.20
N ILE A 5 -9.23 5.70 -20.83
CA ILE A 5 -10.62 5.90 -20.38
C ILE A 5 -10.82 5.36 -18.96
N THR A 6 -10.24 4.20 -18.63
CA THR A 6 -10.40 3.64 -17.27
C THR A 6 -9.75 4.52 -16.21
N ILE A 7 -8.48 4.92 -16.39
CA ILE A 7 -7.79 5.77 -15.40
C ILE A 7 -8.47 7.14 -15.27
N THR A 8 -8.74 7.80 -16.40
CA THR A 8 -9.37 9.13 -16.40
C THR A 8 -10.79 9.09 -15.84
N GLY A 9 -11.56 8.05 -16.18
CA GLY A 9 -12.88 7.81 -15.61
C GLY A 9 -12.86 7.67 -14.09
N PHE A 10 -11.91 6.90 -13.54
CA PHE A 10 -11.78 6.79 -12.08
C PHE A 10 -11.26 8.07 -11.42
N ALA A 11 -10.36 8.83 -12.05
CA ALA A 11 -9.93 10.14 -11.53
C ALA A 11 -11.09 11.14 -11.45
N VAL A 12 -11.96 11.17 -12.47
CA VAL A 12 -13.20 11.96 -12.47
C VAL A 12 -14.15 11.45 -11.39
N PHE A 13 -14.35 10.14 -11.27
CA PHE A 13 -15.17 9.54 -10.23
C PHE A 13 -14.74 10.00 -8.82
N TYR A 14 -13.44 9.93 -8.49
CA TYR A 14 -12.95 10.37 -7.18
C TYR A 14 -13.07 11.87 -6.95
N SER A 15 -12.96 12.67 -8.01
CA SER A 15 -13.22 14.11 -7.94
C SER A 15 -14.69 14.38 -7.59
N LEU A 16 -15.63 13.65 -8.19
CA LEU A 16 -17.06 13.75 -7.86
C LEU A 16 -17.37 13.24 -6.45
N VAL A 17 -16.75 12.13 -6.03
CA VAL A 17 -16.85 11.62 -4.65
C VAL A 17 -16.35 12.66 -3.67
N SER A 18 -15.26 13.38 -3.97
CA SER A 18 -14.74 14.46 -3.14
C SER A 18 -15.74 15.62 -2.99
N ILE A 19 -16.35 16.05 -4.09
CA ILE A 19 -17.40 17.10 -4.07
C ILE A 19 -18.59 16.64 -3.22
N ALA A 20 -19.09 15.43 -3.44
CA ALA A 20 -20.18 14.87 -2.64
C ALA A 20 -19.80 14.77 -1.15
N ASN A 21 -18.57 14.36 -0.85
CA ASN A 21 -18.05 14.24 0.49
C ASN A 21 -17.96 15.59 1.23
N ILE A 22 -17.63 16.68 0.53
CA ILE A 22 -17.65 18.05 1.11
C ILE A 22 -19.07 18.44 1.54
N VAL A 23 -20.10 18.00 0.81
CA VAL A 23 -21.51 18.29 1.13
C VAL A 23 -22.01 17.41 2.28
N VAL A 24 -21.65 16.12 2.29
CA VAL A 24 -22.17 15.14 3.25
C VAL A 24 -21.44 15.19 4.60
N ASN A 25 -20.12 15.33 4.59
CA ASN A 25 -19.32 15.25 5.81
C ASN A 25 -18.91 16.62 6.31
N THR A 26 -19.31 16.95 7.52
CA THR A 26 -18.88 18.18 8.21
C THR A 26 -17.61 17.90 9.02
N PRO A 27 -16.49 18.60 8.75
CA PRO A 27 -15.29 18.49 9.56
C PRO A 27 -15.52 19.01 11.00
N PRO A 28 -14.90 18.41 12.02
CA PRO A 28 -14.94 18.93 13.38
C PRO A 28 -14.50 20.41 13.43
N PRO A 29 -15.22 21.27 14.20
CA PRO A 29 -15.05 22.72 14.13
C PRO A 29 -13.69 23.20 14.65
N ASP A 30 -13.07 22.43 15.55
CA ASP A 30 -11.82 22.72 16.23
C ASP A 30 -10.57 22.37 15.42
N LEU A 31 -10.73 21.76 14.24
CA LEU A 31 -9.61 21.50 13.33
C LEU A 31 -9.14 22.79 12.66
N SER A 32 -7.83 22.91 12.45
CA SER A 32 -7.28 23.96 11.59
C SER A 32 -7.74 23.77 10.14
N SER A 33 -7.70 24.83 9.33
CA SER A 33 -8.12 24.77 7.91
C SER A 33 -7.45 23.61 7.15
N LYS A 34 -6.14 23.45 7.29
CA LYS A 34 -5.39 22.31 6.69
C LYS A 34 -5.92 20.95 7.16
N LYS A 35 -6.20 20.80 8.46
CA LYS A 35 -6.71 19.54 9.03
C LYS A 35 -8.16 19.24 8.63
N LYS A 36 -8.96 20.25 8.29
CA LYS A 36 -10.31 20.05 7.74
C LYS A 36 -10.24 19.41 6.34
N TRP A 37 -9.35 19.90 5.48
CA TRP A 37 -9.12 19.29 4.16
C TRP A 37 -8.50 17.90 4.25
N ASP A 38 -7.58 17.68 5.19
CA ASP A 38 -7.08 16.34 5.48
C ASP A 38 -8.23 15.41 5.88
N TYR A 39 -9.07 15.79 6.86
CA TYR A 39 -10.23 15.02 7.31
C TYR A 39 -11.17 14.62 6.16
N LEU A 40 -11.48 15.55 5.26
CA LEU A 40 -12.31 15.27 4.08
C LEU A 40 -11.60 14.32 3.12
N GLY A 41 -10.31 14.55 2.85
CA GLY A 41 -9.48 13.66 2.02
C GLY A 41 -9.48 12.22 2.55
N GLN A 42 -9.32 12.04 3.87
CA GLN A 42 -9.32 10.72 4.51
C GLN A 42 -10.62 9.92 4.25
N HIS A 43 -11.77 10.56 4.05
CA HIS A 43 -13.02 9.85 3.69
C HIS A 43 -12.98 9.34 2.24
N VAL A 44 -12.46 10.14 1.31
CA VAL A 44 -12.29 9.72 -0.08
C VAL A 44 -11.27 8.58 -0.16
N SER A 45 -10.15 8.69 0.55
CA SER A 45 -9.16 7.63 0.69
C SER A 45 -9.73 6.35 1.32
N LEU A 46 -10.63 6.47 2.30
CA LEU A 46 -11.30 5.31 2.91
C LEU A 46 -12.19 4.58 1.90
N ILE A 47 -13.01 5.32 1.15
CA ILE A 47 -13.85 4.77 0.08
C ILE A 47 -12.96 4.05 -0.95
N HIS A 48 -11.87 4.70 -1.36
CA HIS A 48 -10.92 4.10 -2.28
C HIS A 48 -10.33 2.79 -1.75
N ALA A 49 -9.74 2.81 -0.57
CA ALA A 49 -9.07 1.64 0.00
C ALA A 49 -10.05 0.46 0.16
N PHE A 50 -11.28 0.75 0.59
CA PHE A 50 -12.32 -0.26 0.71
C PHE A 50 -12.71 -0.87 -0.64
N LEU A 51 -13.03 -0.03 -1.63
CA LEU A 51 -13.39 -0.50 -2.98
C LEU A 51 -12.23 -1.22 -3.67
N ALA A 52 -11.00 -0.72 -3.55
CA ALA A 52 -9.81 -1.34 -4.13
C ALA A 52 -9.58 -2.74 -3.55
N THR A 53 -9.67 -2.86 -2.21
CA THR A 53 -9.59 -4.14 -1.50
C THR A 53 -10.69 -5.09 -1.96
N PHE A 54 -11.93 -4.62 -2.03
CA PHE A 54 -13.07 -5.44 -2.42
C PHE A 54 -12.96 -5.96 -3.87
N ILE A 55 -12.67 -5.07 -4.82
CA ILE A 55 -12.54 -5.44 -6.24
C ILE A 55 -11.33 -6.38 -6.43
N ALA A 56 -10.18 -6.06 -5.83
CA ALA A 56 -8.99 -6.89 -5.95
C ALA A 56 -9.18 -8.29 -5.34
N PHE A 57 -9.81 -8.37 -4.15
CA PHE A 57 -10.16 -9.64 -3.54
C PHE A 57 -11.14 -10.44 -4.39
N SER A 58 -12.15 -9.79 -4.97
CA SER A 58 -13.11 -10.43 -5.86
C SER A 58 -12.42 -11.05 -7.08
N VAL A 59 -11.52 -10.31 -7.74
CA VAL A 59 -10.75 -10.81 -8.88
C VAL A 59 -9.84 -11.97 -8.48
N TYR A 60 -9.16 -11.87 -7.34
CA TYR A 60 -8.31 -12.93 -6.82
C TYR A 60 -9.07 -14.24 -6.55
N LEU A 61 -10.29 -14.16 -5.99
CA LEU A 61 -11.15 -15.32 -5.80
C LEU A 61 -11.64 -15.89 -7.14
N LEU A 62 -12.07 -15.03 -8.07
CA LEU A 62 -12.56 -15.44 -9.40
C LEU A 62 -11.49 -16.17 -10.22
N GLU A 63 -10.22 -15.78 -10.08
CA GLU A 63 -9.10 -16.40 -10.79
C GLU A 63 -8.54 -17.65 -10.10
N GLY A 64 -9.00 -17.97 -8.89
CA GLY A 64 -8.47 -19.11 -8.14
C GLY A 64 -7.03 -18.91 -7.65
N GLY A 65 -6.60 -17.66 -7.42
CA GLY A 65 -5.26 -17.36 -6.92
C GLY A 65 -4.44 -16.41 -7.79
N VAL A 66 -3.12 -16.41 -7.57
CA VAL A 66 -2.15 -15.58 -8.32
C VAL A 66 -1.52 -16.37 -9.48
N HIS A 67 -1.59 -15.82 -10.69
CA HIS A 67 -1.02 -16.44 -11.89
C HIS A 67 0.09 -15.57 -12.50
N TYR A 68 1.35 -15.93 -12.26
CA TYR A 68 2.48 -15.02 -12.44
C TYR A 68 2.90 -14.72 -13.90
N ASN A 69 2.56 -15.57 -14.86
CA ASN A 69 2.99 -15.42 -16.25
C ASN A 69 1.81 -15.40 -17.22
N THR A 70 0.62 -15.07 -16.73
CA THR A 70 -0.58 -14.98 -17.56
C THR A 70 -0.77 -13.57 -18.12
N PRO A 71 -1.43 -13.44 -19.30
CA PRO A 71 -1.77 -12.15 -19.85
C PRO A 71 -2.65 -11.32 -18.91
N THR A 72 -2.38 -10.03 -18.86
CA THR A 72 -3.21 -9.05 -18.16
C THR A 72 -4.59 -9.00 -18.83
N ASN A 73 -5.64 -9.29 -18.08
CA ASN A 73 -7.01 -9.28 -18.57
C ASN A 73 -7.75 -7.99 -18.18
N PHE A 74 -9.02 -7.91 -18.58
CA PHE A 74 -9.85 -6.74 -18.32
C PHE A 74 -10.06 -6.45 -16.83
N TYR A 75 -10.23 -7.47 -15.99
CA TYR A 75 -10.45 -7.30 -14.56
C TYR A 75 -9.23 -6.66 -13.87
N HIS A 76 -8.01 -7.07 -14.26
CA HIS A 76 -6.77 -6.46 -13.78
C HIS A 76 -6.67 -4.98 -14.15
N ILE A 77 -7.11 -4.62 -15.37
CA ILE A 77 -7.15 -3.24 -15.86
C ILE A 77 -8.11 -2.40 -15.00
N ILE A 78 -9.26 -2.95 -14.61
CA ILE A 78 -10.19 -2.26 -13.71
C ILE A 78 -9.58 -2.06 -12.33
N VAL A 79 -8.97 -3.08 -11.71
CA VAL A 79 -8.34 -3.00 -10.38
C VAL A 79 -7.24 -1.94 -10.35
N LEU A 80 -6.33 -1.98 -11.32
CA LEU A 80 -5.23 -1.03 -11.41
C LEU A 80 -5.70 0.38 -11.81
N GLY A 81 -6.61 0.48 -12.77
CA GLY A 81 -7.15 1.76 -13.22
C GLY A 81 -7.93 2.48 -12.12
N HIS A 82 -8.66 1.74 -11.28
CA HIS A 82 -9.33 2.25 -10.09
C HIS A 82 -8.34 2.89 -9.11
N SER A 83 -7.22 2.21 -8.85
CA SER A 83 -6.21 2.72 -7.91
C SER A 83 -5.39 3.85 -8.49
N LEU A 84 -4.96 3.76 -9.75
CA LEU A 84 -4.24 4.85 -10.41
C LEU A 84 -5.09 6.11 -10.56
N GLY A 85 -6.38 5.98 -10.91
CA GLY A 85 -7.30 7.11 -10.97
C GLY A 85 -7.41 7.82 -9.61
N TYR A 86 -7.51 7.05 -8.51
CA TYR A 86 -7.44 7.60 -7.16
C TYR A 86 -6.10 8.31 -6.88
N PHE A 87 -4.96 7.66 -7.13
CA PHE A 87 -3.65 8.24 -6.82
C PHE A 87 -3.36 9.52 -7.60
N ILE A 88 -3.87 9.65 -8.82
CA ILE A 88 -3.82 10.89 -9.60
C ILE A 88 -4.66 11.98 -8.93
N TYR A 89 -5.92 11.68 -8.61
CA TYR A 89 -6.78 12.61 -7.87
C TYR A 89 -6.14 13.05 -6.55
N ASP A 90 -5.63 12.11 -5.75
CA ASP A 90 -5.09 12.34 -4.42
C ASP A 90 -3.81 13.17 -4.48
N MET A 91 -2.97 12.96 -5.50
CA MET A 91 -1.80 13.81 -5.76
C MET A 91 -2.21 15.28 -5.95
N PHE A 92 -3.20 15.55 -6.82
CA PHE A 92 -3.66 16.92 -7.04
C PHE A 92 -4.32 17.52 -5.81
N TYR A 93 -5.20 16.76 -5.14
CA TYR A 93 -5.89 17.18 -3.93
C TYR A 93 -4.88 17.54 -2.82
N ALA A 94 -3.92 16.65 -2.56
CA ALA A 94 -2.95 16.84 -1.50
C ALA A 94 -1.96 17.97 -1.79
N GLU A 95 -1.52 18.18 -3.03
CA GLU A 95 -0.67 19.32 -3.37
C GLU A 95 -1.42 20.65 -3.29
N PHE A 96 -2.67 20.70 -3.79
CA PHE A 96 -3.49 21.91 -3.73
C PHE A 96 -3.73 22.37 -2.29
N PHE A 97 -4.04 21.45 -1.38
CA PHE A 97 -4.25 21.73 0.04
C PHE A 97 -2.98 21.62 0.90
N LYS A 98 -1.81 21.42 0.27
CA LYS A 98 -0.49 21.30 0.91
C LYS A 98 -0.45 20.24 2.03
N LEU A 99 -1.13 19.12 1.84
CA LEU A 99 -1.29 18.05 2.82
C LEU A 99 -0.03 17.18 2.93
N HIS A 100 0.62 16.88 1.81
CA HIS A 100 1.78 16.00 1.77
C HIS A 100 3.08 16.66 2.26
N ASP A 101 3.82 15.89 3.05
CA ASP A 101 5.24 16.09 3.29
C ASP A 101 6.08 15.42 2.18
N TRP A 102 7.40 15.56 2.26
CA TRP A 102 8.30 14.97 1.27
C TRP A 102 8.27 13.44 1.23
N ALA A 103 8.02 12.77 2.36
CA ALA A 103 7.94 11.31 2.39
C ALA A 103 6.70 10.82 1.62
N MET A 104 5.55 11.47 1.83
CA MET A 104 4.32 11.17 1.10
C MET A 104 4.42 11.52 -0.39
N ARG A 105 5.08 12.64 -0.75
CA ARG A 105 5.32 12.96 -2.17
C ARG A 105 6.12 11.87 -2.88
N THR A 106 7.24 11.45 -2.28
CA THR A 106 8.08 10.37 -2.82
C THR A 106 7.29 9.07 -2.94
N HIS A 107 6.47 8.74 -1.94
CA HIS A 107 5.57 7.59 -2.00
C HIS A 107 4.63 7.66 -3.21
N HIS A 108 3.95 8.79 -3.42
CA HIS A 108 3.04 8.94 -4.56
C HIS A 108 3.77 8.85 -5.91
N ILE A 109 4.96 9.43 -6.03
CA ILE A 109 5.78 9.33 -7.26
C ILE A 109 6.12 7.86 -7.55
N CYS A 110 6.62 7.12 -6.56
CA CYS A 110 6.96 5.71 -6.73
C CYS A 110 5.73 4.87 -7.10
N VAL A 111 4.61 5.07 -6.42
CA VAL A 111 3.37 4.32 -6.68
C VAL A 111 2.79 4.65 -8.05
N LEU A 112 2.80 5.91 -8.49
CA LEU A 112 2.33 6.29 -9.83
C LEU A 112 3.23 5.70 -10.92
N ILE A 113 4.55 5.79 -10.79
CA ILE A 113 5.48 5.23 -11.79
C ILE A 113 5.33 3.69 -11.84
N GLY A 114 5.42 3.03 -10.69
CA GLY A 114 5.30 1.56 -10.61
C GLY A 114 3.92 1.07 -11.05
N GLY A 115 2.86 1.77 -10.64
CA GLY A 115 1.49 1.46 -11.03
C GLY A 115 1.25 1.65 -12.52
N ILE A 116 1.77 2.71 -13.14
CA ILE A 116 1.67 2.92 -14.60
C ILE A 116 2.42 1.81 -15.36
N LEU A 117 3.61 1.41 -14.90
CA LEU A 117 4.36 0.31 -15.52
C LEU A 117 3.59 -1.01 -15.44
N LEU A 118 3.01 -1.34 -14.30
CA LEU A 118 2.11 -2.49 -14.14
C LEU A 118 0.87 -2.36 -15.03
N TYR A 119 0.31 -1.16 -15.10
CA TYR A 119 -0.88 -0.87 -15.88
C TYR A 119 -0.65 -0.91 -17.38
N LEU A 120 0.58 -0.76 -17.87
CA LEU A 120 0.87 -0.90 -19.30
C LEU A 120 1.38 -2.30 -19.65
N ALA A 121 1.71 -3.12 -18.65
CA ALA A 121 2.18 -4.48 -18.86
C ALA A 121 1.10 -5.36 -19.51
N SER A 122 1.51 -6.14 -20.52
CA SER A 122 0.68 -7.13 -21.21
C SER A 122 0.53 -8.44 -20.43
N ILE A 123 1.38 -8.65 -19.42
CA ILE A 123 1.40 -9.82 -18.54
C ILE A 123 1.41 -9.37 -17.09
N GLY A 124 1.05 -10.27 -16.18
CA GLY A 124 1.26 -10.10 -14.75
C GLY A 124 0.21 -9.24 -14.01
N GLY A 125 -0.97 -9.09 -14.62
CA GLY A 125 -2.09 -8.40 -13.99
C GLY A 125 -2.62 -9.11 -12.73
N SER A 126 -2.44 -10.43 -12.61
CA SER A 126 -2.83 -11.19 -11.41
C SER A 126 -1.97 -10.80 -10.20
N GLN A 127 -0.64 -10.70 -10.37
CA GLN A 127 0.25 -10.16 -9.33
C GLN A 127 -0.05 -8.71 -8.98
N SER A 128 -0.42 -7.93 -9.98
CA SER A 128 -0.78 -6.53 -9.79
C SER A 128 -2.03 -6.40 -8.91
N THR A 129 -2.99 -7.29 -9.12
CA THR A 129 -4.23 -7.38 -8.33
C THR A 129 -3.94 -7.74 -6.88
N ILE A 130 -3.13 -8.77 -6.62
CA ILE A 130 -2.75 -9.12 -5.25
C ILE A 130 -1.90 -8.01 -4.59
N CYS A 131 -1.08 -7.30 -5.37
CA CYS A 131 -0.37 -6.12 -4.87
C CYS A 131 -1.35 -5.06 -4.34
N ILE A 132 -2.38 -4.71 -5.11
CA ILE A 132 -3.43 -3.78 -4.63
C ILE A 132 -4.12 -4.31 -3.37
N LEU A 133 -4.47 -5.61 -3.33
CA LEU A 133 -5.12 -6.20 -2.16
C LEU A 133 -4.28 -6.06 -0.88
N ILE A 134 -2.99 -6.45 -0.95
CA ILE A 134 -2.06 -6.41 0.18
C ILE A 134 -1.78 -4.97 0.62
N THR A 135 -1.75 -4.05 -0.35
CA THR A 135 -1.37 -2.67 -0.09
C THR A 135 -2.53 -1.81 0.42
N GLU A 136 -3.74 -1.97 -0.12
CA GLU A 136 -4.91 -1.18 0.25
C GLU A 136 -5.72 -1.77 1.41
N GLY A 137 -5.64 -3.09 1.65
CA GLY A 137 -6.33 -3.74 2.76
C GLY A 137 -6.05 -3.05 4.11
N PRO A 138 -4.78 -2.94 4.55
CA PRO A 138 -4.41 -2.19 5.75
C PRO A 138 -4.75 -0.70 5.70
N ASN A 139 -4.71 -0.08 4.51
CA ASN A 139 -4.94 1.36 4.37
C ASN A 139 -6.37 1.75 4.77
N SER A 140 -7.36 0.88 4.57
CA SER A 140 -8.74 1.14 5.02
C SER A 140 -8.80 1.42 6.54
N PHE A 141 -8.11 0.62 7.35
CA PHE A 141 -7.98 0.82 8.80
C PHE A 141 -7.18 2.09 9.14
N MET A 142 -6.15 2.40 8.35
CA MET A 142 -5.38 3.64 8.52
C MET A 142 -6.25 4.89 8.37
N MET A 143 -7.09 4.95 7.33
CA MET A 143 -7.97 6.08 7.08
C MET A 143 -9.03 6.20 8.18
N LEU A 144 -9.65 5.08 8.55
CA LEU A 144 -10.65 5.05 9.62
C LEU A 144 -10.07 5.53 10.96
N ARG A 145 -8.86 5.08 11.31
CA ARG A 145 -8.12 5.56 12.50
C ARG A 145 -7.90 7.07 12.46
N LYS A 146 -7.50 7.65 11.33
CA LYS A 146 -7.28 9.10 11.20
C LYS A 146 -8.59 9.88 11.36
N ILE A 147 -9.69 9.39 10.79
CA ILE A 147 -11.02 9.99 10.94
C ILE A 147 -11.45 9.98 12.41
N LEU A 148 -11.30 8.86 13.11
CA LEU A 148 -11.64 8.75 14.54
C LEU A 148 -10.77 9.67 15.41
N ARG A 149 -9.47 9.81 15.11
CA ARG A 149 -8.58 10.78 15.77
C ARG A 149 -9.07 12.21 15.62
N ALA A 150 -9.44 12.59 14.40
CA ALA A 150 -9.95 13.92 14.12
C ALA A 150 -11.24 14.21 14.90
N LYS A 151 -12.08 13.19 15.13
CA LYS A 151 -13.29 13.27 15.96
C LYS A 151 -13.03 13.16 17.48
N LYS A 152 -11.77 13.12 17.94
CA LYS A 152 -11.38 12.93 19.35
C LYS A 152 -11.90 11.62 19.97
N LEU A 153 -12.08 10.58 19.16
CA LEU A 153 -12.58 9.28 19.60
C LEU A 153 -11.46 8.27 19.94
N GLN A 154 -10.27 8.77 20.31
CA GLN A 154 -9.09 7.94 20.57
C GLN A 154 -9.22 7.02 21.80
N ASN A 155 -10.10 7.38 22.74
CA ASN A 155 -10.28 6.62 23.98
C ASN A 155 -11.36 5.53 23.86
N THR A 156 -11.87 5.28 22.65
CA THR A 156 -12.93 4.28 22.42
C THR A 156 -12.34 2.90 22.13
N LYS A 157 -13.03 1.84 22.55
CA LYS A 157 -12.66 0.45 22.19
C LYS A 157 -12.61 0.23 20.67
N THR A 158 -13.51 0.86 19.92
CA THR A 158 -13.52 0.82 18.45
C THR A 158 -12.21 1.32 17.88
N TYR A 159 -11.74 2.48 18.37
CA TYR A 159 -10.49 3.06 17.92
C TYR A 159 -9.28 2.17 18.24
N GLU A 160 -9.25 1.58 19.45
CA GLU A 160 -8.20 0.64 19.85
C GLU A 160 -8.13 -0.59 18.94
N ILE A 161 -9.27 -1.23 18.64
CA ILE A 161 -9.35 -2.39 17.74
C ILE A 161 -8.85 -2.03 16.34
N ILE A 162 -9.27 -0.89 15.80
CA ILE A 162 -8.87 -0.43 14.46
C ILE A 162 -7.36 -0.16 14.42
N GLU A 163 -6.81 0.43 15.48
CA GLU A 163 -5.39 0.74 15.53
C GLU A 163 -4.51 -0.51 15.64
N ILE A 164 -4.90 -1.50 16.45
CA ILE A 164 -4.20 -2.78 16.55
C ILE A 164 -4.31 -3.54 15.22
N THR A 165 -5.51 -3.59 14.64
CA THR A 165 -5.75 -4.24 13.34
C THR A 165 -4.93 -3.59 12.23
N PHE A 166 -4.90 -2.25 12.17
CA PHE A 166 -4.06 -1.52 11.23
C PHE A 166 -2.58 -1.88 11.40
N ALA A 167 -2.02 -1.73 12.61
CA ALA A 167 -0.59 -1.94 12.82
C ALA A 167 -0.19 -3.39 12.53
N GLY A 168 -0.95 -4.37 13.04
CA GLY A 168 -0.68 -5.79 12.83
C GLY A 168 -0.79 -6.18 11.35
N SER A 169 -1.89 -5.82 10.69
CA SER A 169 -2.08 -6.14 9.27
C SER A 169 -1.05 -5.43 8.38
N PHE A 170 -0.74 -4.16 8.64
CA PHE A 170 0.25 -3.40 7.87
C PHE A 170 1.64 -4.05 7.97
N VAL A 171 2.11 -4.36 9.18
CA VAL A 171 3.43 -4.98 9.38
C VAL A 171 3.48 -6.38 8.75
N PHE A 172 2.47 -7.21 8.98
CA PHE A 172 2.40 -8.57 8.44
C PHE A 172 2.39 -8.57 6.91
N LEU A 173 1.44 -7.83 6.31
CA LEU A 173 1.25 -7.79 4.86
C LEU A 173 2.42 -7.12 4.14
N ARG A 174 2.93 -6.00 4.66
CA ARG A 174 4.04 -5.26 4.03
C ARG A 174 5.40 -5.88 4.27
N SER A 175 5.59 -6.70 5.30
CA SER A 175 6.86 -7.39 5.53
C SER A 175 6.85 -8.78 4.92
N ILE A 176 5.95 -9.66 5.35
CA ILE A 176 6.02 -11.08 4.98
C ILE A 176 5.42 -11.30 3.59
N MET A 177 4.16 -10.91 3.39
CA MET A 177 3.46 -11.19 2.13
C MET A 177 4.06 -10.43 0.95
N CYS A 178 4.44 -9.15 1.13
CA CYS A 178 5.13 -8.41 0.08
C CYS A 178 6.54 -8.96 -0.23
N THR A 179 7.29 -9.49 0.75
CA THR A 179 8.59 -10.14 0.46
C THR A 179 8.37 -11.32 -0.47
N TRP A 180 7.39 -12.17 -0.14
CA TRP A 180 7.05 -13.36 -0.92
C TRP A 180 6.62 -12.98 -2.34
N LEU A 181 5.68 -12.05 -2.47
CA LEU A 181 5.21 -11.56 -3.77
C LEU A 181 6.34 -10.95 -4.59
N ASN A 182 7.19 -10.13 -3.97
CA ASN A 182 8.32 -9.49 -4.64
C ASN A 182 9.31 -10.54 -5.16
N TYR A 183 9.61 -11.58 -4.38
CA TYR A 183 10.41 -12.70 -4.84
C TYR A 183 9.80 -13.37 -6.09
N ASN A 184 8.51 -13.73 -6.05
CA ASN A 184 7.85 -14.38 -7.20
C ASN A 184 7.75 -13.45 -8.43
N ILE A 185 7.69 -12.13 -8.23
CA ILE A 185 7.83 -11.13 -9.30
C ILE A 185 9.20 -11.23 -9.97
N TRP A 186 10.28 -11.42 -9.21
CA TRP A 186 11.62 -11.60 -9.77
C TRP A 186 11.78 -12.90 -10.57
N VAL A 187 11.07 -13.97 -10.19
CA VAL A 187 10.99 -15.23 -10.96
C VAL A 187 10.16 -15.07 -12.24
N SER A 188 9.12 -14.23 -12.23
CA SER A 188 8.20 -14.04 -13.35
C SER A 188 8.85 -13.48 -14.62
N THR A 189 8.13 -13.53 -15.74
CA THR A 189 8.58 -13.02 -17.04
C THR A 189 8.45 -11.50 -17.19
N PHE A 190 8.20 -10.76 -16.10
CA PHE A 190 8.14 -9.30 -16.13
C PHE A 190 9.41 -8.65 -16.72
N PRO A 191 9.28 -7.53 -17.45
CA PRO A 191 10.43 -6.71 -17.83
C PRO A 191 11.21 -6.24 -16.61
N LEU A 192 12.53 -6.13 -16.74
CA LEU A 192 13.42 -5.72 -15.65
C LEU A 192 13.00 -4.38 -15.03
N ILE A 193 12.61 -3.41 -15.86
CA ILE A 193 12.17 -2.09 -15.37
C ILE A 193 10.94 -2.19 -14.45
N THR A 194 10.00 -3.09 -14.78
CA THR A 194 8.81 -3.33 -13.97
C THR A 194 9.17 -4.02 -12.66
N LYS A 195 10.06 -5.03 -12.70
CA LYS A 195 10.58 -5.69 -11.48
C LYS A 195 11.22 -4.67 -10.53
N LEU A 196 12.11 -3.82 -11.06
CA LEU A 196 12.78 -2.78 -10.29
C LEU A 196 11.79 -1.77 -9.68
N ALA A 197 10.83 -1.29 -10.47
CA ALA A 197 9.85 -0.32 -9.98
C ALA A 197 8.97 -0.88 -8.86
N ILE A 198 8.54 -2.14 -8.97
CA ILE A 198 7.75 -2.81 -7.91
C ILE A 198 8.61 -3.01 -6.67
N SER A 199 9.85 -3.48 -6.83
CA SER A 199 10.78 -3.66 -5.71
C SER A 199 11.10 -2.35 -4.98
N ILE A 200 11.30 -1.24 -5.70
CA ILE A 200 11.49 0.08 -5.08
C ILE A 200 10.23 0.51 -4.32
N THR A 201 9.04 0.31 -4.90
CA THR A 201 7.76 0.62 -4.24
C THR A 201 7.56 -0.23 -2.98
N TYR A 202 7.95 -1.51 -3.03
CA TYR A 202 8.00 -2.40 -1.87
C TYR A 202 8.98 -1.90 -0.81
N GLY A 203 10.17 -1.43 -1.21
CA GLY A 203 11.14 -0.82 -0.31
C GLY A 203 10.60 0.40 0.44
N VAL A 204 9.82 1.26 -0.23
CA VAL A 204 9.08 2.36 0.43
C VAL A 204 8.09 1.80 1.48
N GLY A 205 7.45 0.67 1.20
CA GLY A 205 6.62 -0.05 2.16
C GLY A 205 7.38 -0.48 3.41
N LEU A 206 8.59 -1.04 3.27
CA LEU A 206 9.45 -1.42 4.39
C LEU A 206 9.90 -0.22 5.23
N PHE A 207 10.17 0.92 4.59
CA PHE A 207 10.42 2.17 5.31
C PHE A 207 9.24 2.53 6.22
N TRP A 208 8.00 2.44 5.72
CA TRP A 208 6.81 2.70 6.52
C TRP A 208 6.58 1.66 7.61
N VAL A 209 6.95 0.39 7.40
CA VAL A 209 6.92 -0.63 8.46
C VAL A 209 7.74 -0.18 9.66
N ASN A 210 8.95 0.32 9.43
CA ASN A 210 9.81 0.85 10.51
C ASN A 210 9.15 2.01 11.26
N VAL A 211 8.52 2.94 10.54
CA VAL A 211 7.78 4.07 11.16
C VAL A 211 6.61 3.57 12.01
N ILE A 212 5.79 2.66 11.49
CA ILE A 212 4.62 2.13 12.21
C ILE A 212 5.03 1.30 13.42
N MET A 213 6.08 0.49 13.31
CA MET A 213 6.65 -0.26 14.43
C MET A 213 7.11 0.67 15.56
N GLY A 214 7.75 1.79 15.23
CA GLY A 214 8.13 2.81 16.22
C GLY A 214 6.94 3.45 16.91
N ILE A 215 5.81 3.66 16.22
CA ILE A 215 4.60 4.18 16.87
C ILE A 215 3.92 3.09 17.73
N ALA A 216 3.92 1.84 17.28
CA ALA A 216 3.28 0.73 17.98
C ALA A 216 4.02 0.37 19.28
N ILE A 217 5.35 0.40 19.27
CA ILE A 217 6.17 -0.02 20.41
C ILE A 217 6.06 0.93 21.61
N GLU A 218 5.86 2.23 21.36
CA GLU A 218 5.73 3.23 22.42
C GLU A 218 4.54 2.95 23.34
N ARG A 219 3.57 2.17 22.85
CA ARG A 219 2.35 1.79 23.55
C ARG A 219 2.47 0.50 24.34
N LEU A 220 3.55 -0.25 24.16
CA LEU A 220 3.80 -1.42 25.01
C LEU A 220 4.11 -0.98 26.44
N PRO A 221 3.77 -1.80 27.45
CA PRO A 221 4.10 -1.54 28.84
C PRO A 221 5.60 -1.24 29.03
N PRO A 222 5.97 -0.36 29.97
CA PRO A 222 7.37 0.04 30.19
C PRO A 222 8.32 -1.14 30.44
N TYR A 223 7.83 -2.20 31.07
CA TYR A 223 8.61 -3.38 31.46
C TYR A 223 8.61 -4.51 30.41
N SER A 224 8.10 -4.27 29.20
CA SER A 224 8.08 -5.30 28.16
C SER A 224 9.50 -5.59 27.62
N PRO A 225 10.01 -6.84 27.68
CA PRO A 225 11.31 -7.19 27.10
C PRO A 225 11.38 -6.94 25.58
N ILE A 226 10.23 -7.06 24.91
CA ILE A 226 10.08 -6.80 23.48
C ILE A 226 10.26 -5.31 23.20
N LYS A 227 9.72 -4.44 24.08
CA LYS A 227 9.85 -2.98 23.95
C LYS A 227 11.31 -2.56 23.95
N GLU A 228 12.10 -3.04 24.90
CA GLU A 228 13.52 -2.70 24.99
C GLU A 228 14.31 -3.19 23.76
N THR A 229 14.09 -4.43 23.35
CA THR A 229 14.79 -5.04 22.21
C THR A 229 14.51 -4.30 20.90
N VAL A 230 13.23 -4.06 20.59
CA VAL A 230 12.86 -3.40 19.33
C VAL A 230 13.21 -1.91 19.38
N LYS A 231 13.11 -1.24 20.54
CA LYS A 231 13.54 0.17 20.69
C LYS A 231 15.02 0.35 20.39
N ARG A 232 15.90 -0.52 20.91
CA ARG A 232 17.33 -0.50 20.56
C ARG A 232 17.57 -0.65 19.06
N GLY A 233 16.82 -1.54 18.40
CA GLY A 233 16.87 -1.70 16.94
C GLY A 233 16.45 -0.43 16.20
N LEU A 234 15.35 0.20 16.62
CA LEU A 234 14.87 1.46 16.03
C LEU A 234 15.84 2.62 16.25
N GLU A 235 16.48 2.70 17.41
CA GLU A 235 17.53 3.69 17.71
C GLU A 235 18.80 3.46 16.87
N PHE A 236 19.16 2.20 16.63
CA PHE A 236 20.25 1.88 15.71
C PHE A 236 19.93 2.33 14.28
N ILE A 237 18.69 2.09 13.82
CA ILE A 237 18.20 2.54 12.52
C ILE A 237 18.19 4.07 12.43
N SER A 238 17.68 4.75 13.46
CA SER A 238 17.60 6.23 13.49
C SER A 238 18.97 6.89 13.38
N LYS A 239 20.00 6.29 14.01
CA LYS A 239 21.40 6.75 13.90
C LYS A 239 22.04 6.43 12.55
N ASN A 240 21.56 5.43 11.82
CA ASN A 240 22.16 4.93 10.57
C ASN A 240 21.18 4.96 9.39
N GLN A 241 20.55 6.11 9.12
CA GLN A 241 19.53 6.24 8.06
C GLN A 241 20.02 5.79 6.68
N LEU A 242 21.27 6.09 6.31
CA LEU A 242 21.84 5.63 5.03
C LEU A 242 21.98 4.10 5.00
N GLY A 243 22.53 3.51 6.08
CA GLY A 243 22.66 2.06 6.19
C GLY A 243 21.31 1.35 6.14
N PHE A 244 20.29 1.94 6.77
CA PHE A 244 18.91 1.43 6.71
C PHE A 244 18.34 1.50 5.29
N ALA A 245 18.50 2.63 4.59
CA ALA A 245 18.05 2.76 3.21
C ALA A 245 18.75 1.77 2.27
N VAL A 246 20.07 1.59 2.43
CA VAL A 246 20.85 0.58 1.69
C VAL A 246 20.37 -0.83 2.02
N GLY A 247 20.10 -1.13 3.30
CA GLY A 247 19.55 -2.41 3.72
C GLY A 247 18.20 -2.72 3.10
N ILE A 248 17.28 -1.74 3.06
CA ILE A 248 16.00 -1.85 2.35
C ILE A 248 16.22 -2.12 0.86
N PHE A 249 17.13 -1.41 0.22
CA PHE A 249 17.42 -1.60 -1.21
C PHE A 249 18.00 -2.99 -1.48
N ILE A 250 18.95 -3.45 -0.67
CA ILE A 250 19.51 -4.80 -0.77
C ILE A 250 18.40 -5.84 -0.61
N TRP A 251 17.53 -5.69 0.40
CA TRP A 251 16.44 -6.62 0.67
C TRP A 251 15.39 -6.66 -0.44
N SER A 252 15.00 -5.49 -0.95
CA SER A 252 13.93 -5.37 -1.93
C SER A 252 14.37 -5.68 -3.37
N VAL A 253 15.64 -5.43 -3.72
CA VAL A 253 16.14 -5.54 -5.09
C VAL A 253 17.23 -6.61 -5.22
N ILE A 254 18.30 -6.48 -4.45
CA ILE A 254 19.52 -7.28 -4.67
C ILE A 254 19.33 -8.75 -4.28
N ILE A 255 18.72 -9.03 -3.12
CA ILE A 255 18.47 -10.39 -2.65
C ILE A 255 17.56 -11.14 -3.62
N PRO A 256 16.37 -10.64 -4.02
CA PRO A 256 15.52 -11.31 -5.00
C PRO A 256 16.20 -11.51 -6.36
N TYR A 257 16.96 -10.52 -6.84
CA TYR A 257 17.75 -10.66 -8.06
C TYR A 257 18.75 -11.83 -7.94
N TYR A 258 19.54 -11.87 -6.88
CA TYR A 258 20.56 -12.90 -6.69
C TYR A 258 19.93 -14.29 -6.53
N MET A 259 18.88 -14.42 -5.71
CA MET A 259 18.18 -15.69 -5.51
C MET A 259 17.60 -16.26 -6.82
N THR A 260 17.06 -15.40 -7.68
CA THR A 260 16.36 -15.86 -8.90
C THR A 260 17.27 -15.96 -10.11
N GLN A 261 18.18 -15.00 -10.32
CA GLN A 261 19.00 -14.93 -11.52
C GLN A 261 20.33 -15.67 -11.39
N PHE A 262 20.89 -15.76 -10.17
CA PHE A 262 22.18 -16.39 -9.92
C PHE A 262 22.03 -17.79 -9.32
N LEU A 263 21.16 -17.93 -8.30
CA LEU A 263 20.91 -19.24 -7.67
C LEU A 263 19.80 -20.04 -8.36
N HIS A 264 19.14 -19.47 -9.37
CA HIS A 264 18.08 -20.11 -10.15
C HIS A 264 16.95 -20.69 -9.29
N PHE A 265 16.63 -20.07 -8.15
CA PHE A 265 15.48 -20.47 -7.36
C PHE A 265 14.18 -20.10 -8.10
N GLY A 266 13.28 -21.07 -8.21
CA GLY A 266 12.00 -20.95 -8.91
C GLY A 266 10.89 -20.36 -8.05
N PHE A 267 9.65 -20.44 -8.53
CA PHE A 267 8.48 -19.95 -7.79
C PHE A 267 8.34 -20.63 -6.43
N MET A 268 8.08 -19.82 -5.40
CA MET A 268 7.65 -20.33 -4.10
C MET A 268 6.13 -20.26 -4.07
N ASN A 269 5.43 -21.17 -4.72
CA ASN A 269 3.97 -21.11 -4.73
C ASN A 269 3.39 -21.80 -3.49
N LEU A 270 2.48 -21.13 -2.77
CA LEU A 270 1.65 -21.79 -1.76
C LEU A 270 0.34 -22.21 -2.41
N VAL A 271 0.14 -23.52 -2.60
CA VAL A 271 -1.08 -24.05 -3.24
C VAL A 271 -1.93 -24.79 -2.21
N ILE A 272 -3.20 -24.40 -2.08
CA ILE A 272 -4.17 -25.04 -1.17
C ILE A 272 -5.40 -25.42 -1.97
N GLY A 273 -5.66 -26.73 -2.15
CA GLY A 273 -6.86 -27.20 -2.86
C GLY A 273 -6.97 -26.71 -4.31
N GLY A 274 -5.84 -26.53 -5.01
CA GLY A 274 -5.78 -25.99 -6.37
C GLY A 274 -5.75 -24.46 -6.45
N PHE A 275 -5.88 -23.77 -5.32
CA PHE A 275 -5.83 -22.32 -5.22
C PHE A 275 -4.39 -21.83 -4.99
N ILE A 276 -3.88 -20.94 -5.85
CA ILE A 276 -2.51 -20.40 -5.73
C ILE A 276 -2.55 -19.16 -4.81
N VAL A 277 -2.23 -19.36 -3.54
CA VAL A 277 -2.34 -18.31 -2.52
C VAL A 277 -1.32 -17.18 -2.77
N PHE A 278 -0.07 -17.54 -3.09
CA PHE A 278 1.05 -16.62 -3.35
C PHE A 278 2.06 -17.26 -4.27
#